data_AF-A0A9E2JFX6-F1
#
_entry.id   AF-A0A9E2JFX6-F1
#
_cell.length_a   1.000
_cell.length_b   1.000
_cell.length_c   1.000
_cell.angle_alpha   90.00
_cell.angle_beta   90.00
_cell.angle_gamma   90.00
#
_symmetry.space_group_name_H-M   'P 1'
#
loop_
_entity.id
_entity.type
_entity.pdbx_description
1 polymer ?
#
loop_
_entity_poly.entity_id
_entity_poly.type
_entity_poly.pdbx_seq_one_letter_code
_entity_poly.pdbx_strand_id
1 'polypeptide(L)' 'MTTLKVTTVGNSVGVVLPKEILARLRITKGDTLYVLETPDGIELTPYRPDFARQMDLAREVMHENRDVLRNLSE' A
#
# COMPACT_ATOMS: atom_id res chain seq x y z
N MET A 1 1.86 8.46 -13.60
CA MET A 1 2.61 7.72 -12.57
C MET A 1 3.13 8.72 -11.57
N THR A 2 2.73 8.63 -10.30
CA THR A 2 3.14 9.59 -9.25
C THR A 2 4.24 8.94 -8.42
N THR A 3 5.44 9.53 -8.43
CA THR A 3 6.56 9.04 -7.63
C THR A 3 6.54 9.68 -6.25
N LEU A 4 6.76 8.87 -5.21
CA LEU A 4 6.87 9.34 -3.84
C LEU A 4 8.31 9.19 -3.39
N LYS A 5 8.84 10.21 -2.72
CA LYS A 5 10.16 10.15 -2.11
C LYS A 5 10.02 9.77 -0.63
N VAL A 6 10.81 8.78 -0.24
CA VAL A 6 11.00 8.41 1.15
C VAL A 6 11.87 9.46 1.82
N THR A 7 11.39 10.05 2.92
CA THR A 7 12.07 11.11 3.66
C THR A 7 12.08 10.83 5.15
N THR A 8 13.06 11.39 5.85
CA THR A 8 13.10 11.37 7.31
C THR A 8 12.01 12.29 7.88
N VAL A 9 11.23 11.76 8.83
CA VAL A 9 10.21 12.47 9.60
C VAL A 9 10.53 12.25 11.08
N GLY A 10 11.25 13.20 11.69
CA GLY A 10 11.74 13.05 13.07
C GLY A 10 12.68 11.85 13.20
N ASN A 11 12.36 10.91 14.09
CA ASN A 11 13.09 9.66 14.27
C ASN A 11 12.56 8.51 13.39
N SER A 12 11.68 8.80 12.45
CA SER A 12 11.03 7.82 11.58
C SER A 12 11.26 8.16 10.11
N VAL A 13 10.81 7.25 9.26
CA VAL A 13 10.85 7.39 7.81
C VAL A 13 9.41 7.44 7.31
N GLY A 14 9.11 8.34 6.36
CA GLY A 14 7.78 8.51 5.80
C GLY A 14 7.80 8.89 4.34
N VAL A 15 6.62 8.93 3.73
CA VAL A 15 6.41 9.44 2.36
C VAL A 15 5.53 10.67 2.41
N VAL A 16 5.82 11.67 1.56
CA VAL A 16 5.00 12.87 1.44
C VAL A 16 3.96 12.66 0.35
N LEU A 17 2.68 12.59 0.73
CA LEU A 17 1.57 12.47 -0.22
C LEU A 17 1.28 13.85 -0.86
N PRO A 18 1.38 13.98 -2.20
CA PRO A 18 1.00 15.21 -2.89
C PRO A 18 -0.48 15.53 -2.69
N LYS A 19 -0.84 16.82 -2.81
CA LYS A 19 -2.22 17.30 -2.67
C LYS A 19 -3.21 16.55 -3.57
N GLU A 20 -2.77 16.14 -4.76
CA GLU A 20 -3.60 15.37 -5.69
C GLU A 20 -4.01 14.01 -5.13
N ILE A 21 -3.09 13.28 -4.48
CA ILE A 21 -3.38 11.98 -3.86
C ILE A 21 -4.31 12.17 -2.66
N LEU A 22 -4.05 13.19 -1.82
CA LEU A 22 -4.92 13.52 -0.70
C LEU A 22 -6.37 13.79 -1.15
N ALA A 23 -6.54 14.55 -2.24
CA ALA A 23 -7.85 14.85 -2.80
C ALA A 23 -8.56 13.60 -3.35
N ARG A 24 -7.83 12.70 -4.03
CA ARG A 24 -8.37 11.43 -4.56
C ARG A 24 -8.82 10.48 -3.45
N LEU A 25 -8.03 10.38 -2.39
CA LEU A 25 -8.35 9.58 -1.20
C LEU A 25 -9.33 10.29 -0.25
N ARG A 26 -9.67 11.56 -0.53
CA ARG A 26 -10.54 12.41 0.31
C ARG A 26 -10.08 12.48 1.76
N ILE A 27 -8.77 12.57 1.97
CA ILE A 27 -8.14 12.66 3.29
C ILE A 27 -7.51 14.04 3.51
N THR A 28 -7.40 14.40 4.78
CA THR A 28 -6.83 15.65 5.26
C THR A 28 -5.74 15.36 6.31
N LYS A 29 -5.00 16.41 6.71
CA LYS A 29 -3.97 16.27 7.73
C LYS A 29 -4.61 15.86 9.06
N GLY A 30 -4.18 14.72 9.59
CA GLY A 30 -4.72 14.15 10.83
C GLY A 30 -5.58 12.91 10.60
N ASP A 31 -6.00 12.65 9.36
CA ASP A 31 -6.71 11.43 9.02
C ASP A 31 -5.76 10.22 9.00
N THR A 32 -6.33 9.05 9.29
CA THR A 32 -5.60 7.78 9.32
C THR A 32 -5.77 7.05 7.99
N LEU A 33 -4.66 6.55 7.45
CA LEU A 33 -4.67 5.60 6.33
C LEU A 33 -4.32 4.21 6.85
N TYR A 34 -4.98 3.21 6.28
CA TYR A 34 -4.67 1.80 6.49
C TYR A 34 -3.81 1.31 5.34
N VAL A 35 -2.81 0.49 5.67
CA VAL A 35 -1.93 -0.15 4.71
C VAL A 35 -2.34 -1.61 4.58
N LEU A 36 -2.55 -2.07 3.36
CA LEU A 36 -2.77 -3.47 3.05
C LEU A 36 -1.61 -4.01 2.23
N GLU A 37 -1.15 -5.20 2.59
CA GLU A 37 -0.17 -5.94 1.81
C GLU A 37 -0.89 -6.73 0.71
N THR A 38 -0.41 -6.58 -0.51
CA THR A 38 -0.90 -7.26 -1.71
C THR A 38 0.29 -7.93 -2.42
N PRO A 39 0.07 -8.88 -3.33
CA PRO A 39 1.16 -9.52 -4.07
C PRO A 39 2.05 -8.53 -4.84
N ASP A 40 1.47 -7.43 -5.31
CA ASP A 40 2.15 -6.42 -6.14
C ASP A 40 2.78 -5.29 -5.31
N GLY A 41 2.59 -5.27 -3.99
CA GLY A 41 3.10 -4.23 -3.11
C GLY A 41 2.11 -3.84 -2.02
N ILE A 42 1.96 -2.53 -1.78
CA ILE A 42 1.09 -2.01 -0.72
C ILE A 42 -0.04 -1.17 -1.29
N GLU A 43 -1.24 -1.32 -0.73
CA GLU A 43 -2.40 -0.47 -1.00
C GLU A 43 -2.69 0.43 0.21
N LEU A 44 -2.94 1.71 -0.05
CA LEU A 44 -3.33 2.69 0.97
C LEU A 44 -4.82 2.99 0.86
N THR A 45 -5.57 2.79 1.95
CA THR A 45 -7.01 3.05 1.99
C THR A 45 -7.41 3.88 3.22
N PRO A 46 -8.32 4.86 3.08
CA PRO A 46 -8.87 5.60 4.22
C PRO A 46 -9.95 4.80 4.98
N TYR A 47 -10.44 3.71 4.41
CA TYR A 47 -11.49 2.91 5.02
C TYR A 47 -10.90 1.90 6.00
N ARG A 48 -11.49 1.77 7.19
CA ARG A 48 -11.14 0.69 8.12
C ARG A 48 -11.47 -0.65 7.46
N PRO A 49 -10.46 -1.46 7.11
CA PRO A 49 -10.74 -2.79 6.64
C PRO A 49 -11.25 -3.58 7.85
N ASP A 50 -12.49 -4.06 7.81
CA ASP A 50 -12.92 -5.14 8.69
C ASP A 50 -12.07 -6.36 8.29
N PHE A 51 -10.94 -6.49 8.98
CA PHE A 51 -9.75 -7.32 8.67
C PHE A 51 -10.02 -8.76 8.20
N ALA A 52 -11.22 -9.30 8.41
CA ALA A 52 -11.58 -10.67 8.04
C ALA A 52 -11.77 -10.89 6.52
N ARG A 53 -12.26 -9.92 5.74
CA ARG A 53 -12.64 -10.16 4.33
C ARG A 53 -11.53 -9.99 3.31
N GLN A 54 -10.51 -9.18 3.60
CA GLN A 54 -9.44 -8.87 2.63
C GLN A 54 -8.26 -9.86 2.68
N MET A 55 -8.05 -10.52 3.83
CA MET A 55 -7.01 -11.56 3.93
C MET A 55 -7.36 -12.83 3.15
N ASP A 56 -8.65 -13.15 2.99
CA ASP A 56 -9.09 -14.33 2.22
C ASP A 56 -8.91 -14.11 0.71
N LEU A 57 -9.26 -12.92 0.20
CA LEU A 57 -9.03 -12.56 -1.21
C LEU A 57 -7.54 -12.44 -1.54
N ALA A 58 -6.74 -11.87 -0.62
CA ALA A 58 -5.29 -11.76 -0.78
C ALA A 58 -4.62 -13.15 -0.79
N ARG A 59 -5.11 -14.10 0.03
CA ARG A 59 -4.59 -15.48 0.05
C ARG A 59 -4.84 -16.23 -1.25
N GLU A 60 -5.99 -16.03 -1.88
CA GLU A 60 -6.35 -16.71 -3.14
C GLU A 60 -5.46 -16.24 -4.30
N VAL A 61 -5.16 -14.93 -4.39
CA VAL A 61 -4.26 -14.37 -5.41
C VAL A 61 -2.78 -14.67 -5.14
N MET A 62 -2.36 -14.74 -3.86
CA MET A 62 -0.98 -15.10 -3.49
C MET A 62 -0.59 -16.55 -3.83
N HIS A 63 -1.57 -17.44 -4.03
CA HIS A 63 -1.30 -18.83 -4.39
C HIS A 63 -1.04 -19.03 -5.90
N GLU A 64 -1.43 -18.08 -6.77
CA GLU A 64 -1.27 -18.21 -8.23
C GLU A 64 0.02 -17.56 -8.78
N ASN A 65 0.72 -16.70 -8.04
CA ASN A 65 1.89 -15.96 -8.55
C ASN A 65 3.25 -16.30 -7.89
N ARG A 66 3.36 -17.44 -7.21
CA ARG A 66 4.65 -17.88 -6.63
C ARG A 66 5.66 -18.40 -7.66
N ASP A 67 5.24 -18.60 -8.91
CA ASP A 67 6.08 -19.25 -9.94
C ASP A 67 6.74 -18.30 -10.94
N VAL A 68 6.42 -16.99 -10.95
CA VAL A 68 6.91 -16.08 -12.01
C VAL A 68 8.13 -15.24 -11.58
N LEU A 69 8.38 -15.04 -10.29
CA LEU A 69 9.50 -14.21 -9.80
C LEU A 69 10.80 -14.99 -9.52
N ARG A 70 10.91 -16.27 -9.93
CA ARG A 70 12.14 -17.08 -9.80
C ARG A 70 13.06 -17.06 -11.03
N ASN A 71 12.76 -16.23 -12.05
CA ASN A 71 13.51 -16.21 -13.31
C ASN A 71 14.20 -14.88 -13.64
N LEU A 72 14.48 -14.03 -12.65
CA LEU A 72 15.38 -12.88 -12.84
C LEU A 72 16.55 -12.90 -11.85
N SER A 73 17.16 -14.07 -11.73
CA SER A 73 18.51 -14.26 -11.19
C SER A 73 19.29 -15.22 -12.10
N GLU A 74 19.40 -14.86 -13.38
CA GLU A 74 20.52 -15.20 -14.27
C GLU A 74 20.89 -13.96 -15.10
#